data_AF-A0A7Y5C617-F1
#
_entry.id   AF-A0A7Y5C617-F1
#
_cell.length_a   1.000
_cell.length_b   1.000
_cell.length_c   1.000
_cell.angle_alpha   90.00
_cell.angle_beta   90.00
_cell.angle_gamma   90.00
#
_symmetry.space_group_name_H-M   'P 1'
#
loop_
_entity.id
_entity.type
_entity.pdbx_description
1 polymer ?
#
loop_
_entity_poly.entity_id
_entity_poly.type
_entity_poly.pdbx_seq_one_letter_code
_entity_poly.pdbx_strand_id
1 'polypeptide(L)'
;MGERVYFDVVVRTADDADFTANVHTAYNNDYDNSSGLGIGKDKEYIEGYEGRLIDCGGTVGRYVRCYSKGNTTDELNHYVEVEVWGFAQSDLPKD
;
A
#
# COMPACT_ATOMS: atom_id res chain seq x y z
N MET A 1 18.80 -18.93 2.33
CA MET A 1 17.48 -18.28 2.37
C MET A 1 17.56 -17.14 1.38
N GLY A 2 16.67 -17.13 0.37
CA GLY A 2 16.63 -16.06 -0.63
C GLY A 2 15.87 -14.84 -0.14
N GLU A 3 15.92 -13.75 -0.90
CA GLU A 3 15.07 -12.57 -0.67
C GLU A 3 13.60 -12.98 -0.71
N ARG A 4 12.80 -12.46 0.24
CA ARG A 4 11.35 -12.67 0.24
C ARG A 4 10.72 -11.70 -0.76
N VAL A 5 9.81 -12.20 -1.58
CA VAL A 5 8.97 -11.35 -2.44
C VAL A 5 7.54 -11.46 -1.92
N TYR A 6 6.92 -10.33 -1.61
CA TYR A 6 5.55 -10.27 -1.10
C TYR A 6 4.53 -10.15 -2.24
N PHE A 7 3.46 -10.93 -2.13
CA PHE A 7 2.38 -10.99 -3.12
C PHE A 7 1.21 -10.12 -2.73
N ASP A 8 0.51 -9.61 -3.74
CA ASP A 8 -0.70 -8.81 -3.64
C ASP A 8 -0.65 -7.70 -2.58
N VAL A 9 0.52 -7.06 -2.49
CA VAL A 9 0.70 -5.87 -1.70
C VAL A 9 -0.08 -4.74 -2.36
N VAL A 10 -1.10 -4.27 -1.65
CA VAL A 10 -1.93 -3.14 -2.05
C VAL A 10 -1.98 -2.12 -0.93
N VAL A 11 -1.65 -0.87 -1.23
CA VAL A 11 -1.74 0.24 -0.27
C VAL A 11 -2.76 1.23 -0.79
N ARG A 12 -3.79 1.49 0.02
CA ARG A 12 -4.89 2.39 -0.31
C ARG A 12 -5.09 3.45 0.77
N THR A 13 -5.56 4.60 0.34
CA THR A 13 -6.03 5.67 1.23
C THR A 13 -7.53 5.89 1.05
N ALA A 14 -8.21 6.39 2.08
CA ALA A 14 -9.63 6.74 2.02
C ALA A 14 -9.97 7.83 3.05
N ASP A 15 -11.14 8.46 2.88
CA ASP A 15 -11.66 9.44 3.84
C ASP A 15 -12.38 8.80 5.03
N ASP A 16 -12.88 7.58 4.85
CA ASP A 16 -13.64 6.80 5.84
C ASP A 16 -12.98 5.45 6.15
N ALA A 17 -13.26 4.93 7.35
CA ALA A 17 -12.68 3.67 7.83
C ALA A 17 -13.18 2.45 7.06
N ASP A 18 -14.34 2.55 6.40
CA ASP A 18 -14.93 1.47 5.62
C ASP A 18 -14.36 1.42 4.19
N PHE A 19 -13.56 2.41 3.78
CA PHE A 19 -12.98 2.54 2.45
C PHE A 19 -14.07 2.60 1.36
N THR A 20 -15.02 3.54 1.53
CA THR A 20 -16.14 3.74 0.60
C THR A 20 -16.13 5.11 -0.09
N ALA A 21 -15.43 6.10 0.47
CA ALA A 21 -15.33 7.47 -0.04
C ALA A 21 -13.87 7.82 -0.40
N ASN A 22 -13.70 8.40 -1.60
CA ASN A 22 -12.43 8.90 -2.11
C ASN A 22 -11.27 7.91 -1.98
N VAL A 23 -11.54 6.64 -2.31
CA VAL A 23 -10.53 5.59 -2.18
C VAL A 23 -9.51 5.69 -3.29
N HIS A 24 -8.26 5.92 -2.92
CA HIS A 24 -7.12 5.96 -3.83
C HIS A 24 -6.21 4.76 -3.60
N THR A 25 -5.67 4.18 -4.67
CA THR A 25 -4.68 3.11 -4.60
C THR A 25 -3.31 3.69 -4.94
N ALA A 26 -2.43 3.78 -3.94
CA ALA A 26 -1.08 4.33 -4.11
C ALA A 26 -0.09 3.28 -4.64
N TYR A 27 -0.35 2.00 -4.38
CA TYR A 27 0.49 0.90 -4.83
C TYR A 27 -0.35 -0.38 -4.94
N ASN A 28 -0.13 -1.18 -5.98
CA ASN A 28 -0.78 -2.46 -6.21
C ASN A 28 0.07 -3.36 -7.13
N ASN A 29 0.64 -4.44 -6.57
CA ASN A 29 1.32 -5.50 -7.34
C ASN A 29 0.48 -6.79 -7.52
N ASP A 30 -0.83 -6.77 -7.22
CA ASP A 30 -1.77 -7.86 -7.48
C ASP A 30 -2.11 -7.93 -8.99
N TYR A 31 -1.24 -8.59 -9.76
CA TYR A 31 -1.33 -8.59 -11.23
C TYR A 31 -2.51 -9.41 -11.79
N ASP A 32 -3.07 -10.33 -11.02
CA ASP A 32 -4.18 -11.20 -11.43
C ASP A 32 -5.50 -10.90 -10.70
N ASN A 33 -5.50 -9.84 -9.87
CA ASN A 33 -6.64 -9.40 -9.06
C ASN A 33 -7.12 -10.48 -8.07
N SER A 34 -6.21 -11.33 -7.59
CA SER A 34 -6.56 -12.41 -6.66
C SER A 34 -6.88 -11.93 -5.24
N SER A 35 -6.68 -10.63 -4.95
CA SER A 35 -7.15 -9.94 -3.75
C SER A 35 -8.42 -9.11 -3.97
N GLY A 36 -8.93 -9.02 -5.20
CA GLY A 36 -10.24 -8.41 -5.50
C GLY A 36 -10.29 -6.88 -5.42
N LEU A 37 -9.13 -6.21 -5.41
CA LEU A 37 -9.01 -4.75 -5.28
C LEU A 37 -8.67 -4.04 -6.61
N GLY A 38 -8.74 -4.78 -7.72
CA GLY A 38 -8.36 -4.34 -9.07
C GLY A 38 -6.99 -4.88 -9.49
N ILE A 39 -6.78 -4.97 -10.81
CA ILE A 39 -5.50 -5.42 -11.39
C ILE A 39 -4.41 -4.37 -11.15
N GLY A 40 -3.38 -4.78 -10.42
CA GLY A 40 -2.17 -4.03 -10.13
C GLY A 40 -1.24 -3.90 -11.33
N LYS A 41 -0.43 -2.84 -11.33
CA LYS A 41 0.57 -2.56 -12.37
C LYS A 41 1.95 -2.26 -11.78
N ASP A 42 2.05 -2.19 -10.46
CA ASP A 42 3.30 -1.93 -9.79
C ASP A 42 4.17 -3.18 -9.75
N LYS A 43 5.47 -2.98 -9.85
CA LYS A 43 6.45 -4.06 -9.70
C LYS A 43 6.44 -4.60 -8.28
N GLU A 44 6.78 -5.88 -8.17
CA GLU A 44 6.83 -6.68 -6.97
C GLU A 44 7.56 -6.01 -5.80
N TYR A 45 7.11 -6.27 -4.58
CA TYR A 45 7.84 -5.89 -3.37
C TYR A 45 8.85 -7.00 -3.05
N ILE A 46 10.12 -6.73 -3.35
CA ILE A 46 11.27 -7.53 -2.90
C ILE A 46 11.74 -6.98 -1.55
N GLU A 47 11.78 -7.83 -0.54
CA GLU A 47 12.11 -7.46 0.84
C GLU A 47 13.61 -7.12 1.00
N GLY A 48 13.87 -6.02 1.71
CA GLY A 48 15.20 -5.54 2.06
C GLY A 48 15.13 -4.54 3.22
N TYR A 49 16.29 -4.22 3.83
CA TYR A 49 16.35 -3.35 5.02
C TYR A 49 15.85 -1.92 4.79
N GLU A 50 15.73 -1.48 3.53
CA GLU A 50 15.23 -0.15 3.14
C GLU A 50 13.70 -0.10 3.07
N GLY A 51 13.03 -1.26 3.11
CA GLY A 51 11.60 -1.38 2.87
C GLY A 51 11.22 -0.97 1.44
N ARG A 52 10.00 -0.45 1.28
CA ARG A 52 9.47 0.05 0.00
C ARG A 52 8.91 1.45 0.16
N LEU A 53 9.53 2.42 -0.50
CA LEU A 53 8.96 3.76 -0.66
C LEU A 53 7.77 3.70 -1.64
N ILE A 54 6.62 4.18 -1.20
CA ILE A 54 5.39 4.26 -1.99
C ILE A 54 5.03 5.74 -2.14
N ASP A 55 4.98 6.22 -3.38
CA ASP A 55 4.56 7.59 -3.67
C ASP A 55 3.03 7.68 -3.69
N CYS A 56 2.47 8.43 -2.74
CA CYS A 56 1.04 8.67 -2.64
C CYS A 56 0.55 9.86 -3.50
N GLY A 57 1.43 10.53 -4.26
CA GLY A 57 1.07 11.57 -5.22
C GLY A 57 0.39 12.80 -4.62
N GLY A 58 0.61 13.08 -3.32
CA GLY A 58 -0.06 14.17 -2.61
C GLY A 58 -1.55 13.92 -2.31
N THR A 59 -2.00 12.66 -2.38
CA THR A 59 -3.39 12.29 -2.07
C THR A 59 -3.77 12.71 -0.66
N VAL A 60 -4.92 13.39 -0.54
CA VAL A 60 -5.54 13.68 0.76
C VAL A 60 -6.39 12.47 1.15
N GLY A 61 -6.18 11.99 2.37
CA GLY A 61 -6.97 10.91 2.96
C GLY A 61 -6.76 10.84 4.46
N ARG A 62 -7.67 10.15 5.16
CA ARG A 62 -7.64 9.99 6.63
C ARG A 62 -7.18 8.62 7.07
N TYR A 63 -7.47 7.59 6.28
CA TYR A 63 -7.15 6.20 6.58
C TYR A 63 -6.19 5.66 5.54
N VAL A 64 -5.21 4.87 5.99
CA VAL A 64 -4.35 4.04 5.14
C VAL A 64 -4.64 2.58 5.47
N ARG A 65 -4.73 1.73 4.45
CA ARG A 65 -4.85 0.27 4.64
C ARG A 65 -3.90 -0.45 3.72
N CYS A 66 -3.16 -1.38 4.31
CA CYS A 66 -2.25 -2.28 3.62
C CYS A 66 -2.90 -3.66 3.52
N TYR A 67 -2.89 -4.23 2.32
CA TYR A 67 -3.25 -5.60 2.04
C TYR A 67 -2.00 -6.35 1.57
N SER A 68 -1.94 -7.65 1.81
CA SER A 68 -0.88 -8.55 1.35
C SER A 68 -1.34 -10.00 1.46
N LYS A 69 -0.76 -10.88 0.63
CA LYS A 69 -1.20 -12.27 0.50
C LYS A 69 -0.02 -13.25 0.49
N GLY A 70 0.76 -13.21 1.56
CA GLY A 70 1.89 -14.10 1.78
C GLY A 70 3.13 -13.69 1.01
N ASN A 71 4.09 -14.61 0.92
CA ASN A 71 5.38 -14.37 0.28
C ASN A 71 5.98 -15.67 -0.30
N THR A 72 7.15 -15.55 -0.94
CA THR A 72 7.88 -16.67 -1.55
C THR A 72 8.44 -17.72 -0.57
N THR A 73 8.42 -17.47 0.75
CA THR A 73 9.04 -18.34 1.77
C THR A 73 8.01 -19.00 2.68
N ASP A 74 6.91 -18.32 3.00
CA ASP A 74 5.80 -18.83 3.80
C ASP A 74 4.48 -18.10 3.46
N GLU A 75 3.38 -18.55 4.07
CA GLU A 75 2.03 -18.01 3.83
C GLU A 75 1.72 -16.73 4.63
N LEU A 76 2.67 -16.22 5.42
CA LEU A 76 2.43 -15.10 6.34
C LEU A 76 2.73 -13.75 5.71
N ASN A 77 2.09 -12.71 6.26
CA ASN A 77 2.42 -11.32 6.01
C ASN A 77 3.27 -10.81 7.17
N HIS A 78 4.40 -10.18 6.88
CA HIS A 78 5.26 -9.60 7.92
C HIS A 78 5.42 -8.09 7.69
N TYR A 79 5.05 -7.31 8.69
CA TYR A 79 5.34 -5.89 8.77
C TYR A 79 6.17 -5.67 10.02
N VAL A 80 7.40 -5.19 9.85
CA VAL A 80 8.22 -4.72 10.97
C VAL A 80 7.84 -3.28 11.29
N GLU A 81 7.58 -2.48 10.25
CA GLU A 81 7.26 -1.05 10.37
C GLU A 81 6.34 -0.61 9.22
N VAL A 82 5.50 0.38 9.49
CA VAL A 82 4.76 1.16 8.51
C VAL A 82 4.84 2.62 8.96
N GLU A 83 5.37 3.48 8.10
CA GLU A 83 5.48 4.91 8.38
C GLU A 83 4.71 5.70 7.32
N VAL A 84 3.87 6.64 7.76
CA VAL A 84 3.03 7.48 6.89
C VAL A 84 3.45 8.92 7.05
N TRP A 85 3.89 9.52 5.94
CA TRP A 85 4.36 10.90 5.89
C TRP A 85 3.37 11.77 5.13
N GLY A 86 3.14 12.99 5.63
CA GLY A 86 2.28 13.97 4.99
C GLY A 86 2.15 15.25 5.81
N PHE A 87 1.46 16.22 5.23
CA PHE A 87 1.05 17.43 5.94
C PHE A 87 -0.37 17.28 6.44
N ALA A 88 -0.73 18.01 7.50
CA ALA A 88 -2.14 18.15 7.84
C ALA A 88 -2.86 18.85 6.67
N GLN A 89 -4.08 18.40 6.34
CA GLN A 89 -4.85 19.01 5.27
C GLN A 89 -5.06 20.52 5.48
N SER A 90 -5.13 20.97 6.74
CA SER A 90 -5.23 22.39 7.11
C SER A 90 -4.05 23.24 6.65
N ASP A 91 -2.90 22.62 6.42
CA ASP A 91 -1.63 23.28 6.12
C ASP A 91 -1.32 23.31 4.63
N LEU A 92 -2.13 22.60 3.82
CA LEU A 92 -2.05 22.67 2.36
C LEU A 92 -2.52 24.05 1.87
N PRO A 93 -1.98 24.54 0.74
CA PRO A 93 -2.50 25.73 0.09
C PRO A 93 -4.01 25.60 -0.11
N LYS A 94 -4.75 26.62 0.31
CA LYS A 94 -6.16 26.76 -0.04
C LYS A 94 -6.20 27.44 -1.40
N ASP A 95 -6.81 26.77 -2.37
CA ASP A 95 -7.15 27.37 -3.66
C ASP A 95 -7.98 28.65 -3.48
#